data_AF-A0A7J9M6J5-F1
#
_entry.id   AF-A0A7J9M6J5-F1
#
_cell.length_a   1.000
_cell.length_b   1.000
_cell.length_c   1.000
_cell.angle_alpha   90.00
_cell.angle_beta   90.00
_cell.angle_gamma   90.00
#
_symmetry.space_group_name_H-M   'P 1'
#
loop_
_entity.id
_entity.type
_entity.pdbx_description
1 polymer ?
#
loop_
_entity_poly.entity_id
_entity_poly.type
_entity_poly.pdbx_seq_one_letter_code
_entity_poly.pdbx_strand_id
1 'polypeptide(L)'
;MSKIWKLGTIGPTIPSMYLDKRLKHNKDYGLQLLHPNTSACMRWLNTKPNGSVVYVSFGSLAEVGVEQMAEIAWGLIGTNAYFLWVVREPEEPKLPDNFKHMTREKGLIVRWCPQLEVLKHRSVGCFVSHCGYNSVLEALGLGVPMVAMPQWADQATNAKHVEDVWRIGVRALVDEKGTVRRETIKQCINEIIMEGERGNEIKKNSIKWKNLAIKAADHGGSSDKNID
;
A
#
# COMPACT_ATOMS: atom_id res chain seq x y z
N MET A 1 -7.08 22.61 -19.66
CA MET A 1 -5.67 22.17 -19.82
C MET A 1 -5.35 21.71 -21.25
N SER A 2 -6.19 20.93 -21.93
CA SER A 2 -5.95 20.49 -23.34
C SER A 2 -5.94 21.61 -24.39
N LYS A 3 -6.47 22.80 -24.07
CA LYS A 3 -6.41 23.99 -24.94
C LYS A 3 -5.05 24.71 -24.90
N ILE A 4 -4.16 24.35 -23.98
CA ILE A 4 -2.86 25.00 -23.79
C ILE A 4 -1.72 24.05 -24.16
N TRP A 5 -1.82 22.76 -23.80
CA TRP A 5 -0.83 21.74 -24.15
C TRP A 5 -1.53 20.44 -24.59
N LYS A 6 -0.96 19.76 -25.59
CA LYS A 6 -1.37 18.40 -25.94
C LYS A 6 -0.85 17.45 -24.85
N LEU A 7 -1.76 16.91 -24.04
CA LEU A 7 -1.45 16.00 -22.95
C LEU A 7 -2.09 14.63 -23.26
N GLY A 8 -1.28 13.57 -23.16
CA GLY A 8 -1.72 12.17 -23.25
C GLY A 8 -1.42 11.45 -21.94
N THR A 9 -2.39 10.74 -21.39
CA THR A 9 -2.20 9.92 -20.19
C THR A 9 -1.77 8.52 -20.60
N ILE A 10 -0.60 8.07 -20.15
CA ILE A 10 -0.01 6.76 -20.52
C ILE A 10 0.09 5.78 -19.34
N GLY A 11 -0.53 6.10 -18.19
CA GLY A 11 -0.45 5.29 -16.99
C GLY A 11 -1.58 4.25 -16.85
N PRO A 12 -1.59 3.47 -15.75
CA PRO A 12 -0.53 3.40 -14.74
C PRO A 12 0.67 2.56 -15.22
N THR A 13 1.88 2.98 -14.87
CA THR A 13 3.14 2.33 -15.27
C THR A 13 3.47 1.11 -14.40
N ILE A 14 2.48 0.27 -14.12
CA ILE A 14 2.64 -0.99 -13.37
C ILE A 14 2.99 -2.09 -14.39
N PRO A 15 3.85 -3.08 -14.06
CA PRO A 15 4.19 -4.10 -15.03
C PRO A 15 2.97 -4.86 -15.56
N SER A 16 2.94 -5.09 -16.88
CA SER A 16 1.81 -5.64 -17.63
C SER A 16 1.23 -6.92 -17.02
N MET A 17 2.06 -7.78 -16.42
CA MET A 17 1.62 -9.02 -15.77
C MET A 17 0.68 -8.82 -14.56
N TYR A 18 0.53 -7.58 -14.09
CA TYR A 18 -0.42 -7.19 -13.04
C TYR A 18 -1.67 -6.48 -13.58
N LEU A 19 -1.66 -6.05 -14.84
CA LEU A 19 -2.75 -5.35 -15.49
C LEU A 19 -3.31 -6.15 -16.68
N ASP A 20 -2.94 -5.76 -17.90
CA ASP A 20 -3.41 -6.21 -19.21
C ASP A 20 -2.78 -7.55 -19.66
N LYS A 21 -1.62 -7.92 -19.09
CA LYS A 21 -0.89 -9.18 -19.36
C LYS A 21 -0.49 -9.40 -20.82
N ARG A 22 -0.45 -8.35 -21.64
CA ARG A 22 -0.02 -8.41 -23.05
C ARG A 22 1.48 -8.65 -23.15
N LEU A 23 2.28 -8.14 -22.21
CA LEU A 23 3.73 -8.32 -22.17
C LEU A 23 4.14 -9.40 -21.16
N LYS A 24 4.22 -10.66 -21.61
CA LYS A 24 4.44 -11.86 -20.77
C LYS A 24 5.66 -11.82 -19.86
N HIS A 25 6.71 -11.09 -20.23
CA HIS A 25 7.96 -10.99 -19.49
C HIS A 25 8.02 -9.79 -18.54
N ASN A 26 7.07 -8.86 -18.61
CA ASN A 26 7.07 -7.65 -17.80
C ASN A 26 6.41 -7.91 -16.43
N LYS A 27 7.21 -8.47 -15.51
CA LYS A 27 6.82 -8.90 -14.16
C LYS A 27 7.34 -8.00 -13.04
N ASP A 28 8.22 -7.06 -13.36
CA ASP A 28 8.85 -6.15 -12.41
C ASP A 28 9.25 -4.86 -13.12
N TYR A 29 9.82 -3.92 -12.37
CA TYR A 29 10.25 -2.60 -12.85
C TYR A 29 11.62 -2.60 -13.55
N GLY A 30 12.29 -3.75 -13.71
CA GLY A 30 13.58 -3.91 -14.36
C GLY A 30 14.80 -3.41 -13.56
N LEU A 31 14.63 -2.45 -12.65
CA LEU A 31 15.69 -1.90 -11.80
C LEU A 31 15.26 -1.97 -10.32
N GLN A 32 16.06 -2.66 -9.50
CA GLN A 32 15.84 -2.76 -8.06
C GLN A 32 17.13 -2.42 -7.31
N LEU A 33 17.08 -1.33 -6.53
CA LEU A 33 18.20 -0.89 -5.69
C LEU A 33 18.26 -1.63 -4.34
N LEU A 34 17.16 -2.27 -3.95
CA LEU A 34 17.00 -2.95 -2.67
C LEU A 34 16.63 -4.41 -2.92
N HIS A 35 17.30 -5.32 -2.23
CA HIS A 35 17.10 -6.76 -2.42
C HIS A 35 15.91 -7.26 -1.60
N PRO A 36 14.80 -7.70 -2.24
CA PRO A 36 13.61 -8.15 -1.53
C PRO A 36 13.81 -9.53 -0.91
N ASN A 37 13.27 -9.74 0.29
CA ASN A 37 13.23 -11.07 0.90
C ASN A 37 11.99 -11.87 0.41
N THR A 38 11.91 -12.08 -0.92
CA THR A 38 10.74 -12.63 -1.62
C THR A 38 10.27 -13.95 -1.02
N SER A 39 11.19 -14.92 -0.87
CA SER A 39 10.86 -16.25 -0.35
C SER A 39 10.28 -16.21 1.06
N ALA A 40 10.82 -15.36 1.95
CA ALA A 40 10.28 -15.22 3.30
C ALA A 40 8.87 -14.60 3.29
N CYS A 41 8.68 -13.53 2.50
CA CYS A 41 7.39 -12.84 2.38
C CYS A 41 6.31 -13.79 1.86
N MET A 42 6.56 -14.44 0.73
CA MET A 42 5.54 -15.27 0.06
C MET A 42 5.21 -16.53 0.85
N ARG A 43 6.20 -17.21 1.46
CA ARG A 43 5.91 -18.35 2.34
C ARG A 43 5.05 -17.95 3.52
N TRP A 44 5.36 -16.83 4.17
CA TRP A 44 4.59 -16.38 5.33
C TRP A 44 3.17 -15.97 4.95
N LEU A 45 2.99 -15.24 3.84
CA LEU A 45 1.68 -14.81 3.34
C LEU A 45 0.79 -15.98 2.92
N ASN A 46 1.35 -17.04 2.33
CA ASN A 46 0.63 -18.24 1.90
C ASN A 46 -0.10 -18.97 3.04
N THR A 47 0.39 -18.82 4.27
CA THR A 47 -0.20 -19.45 5.48
C THR A 47 -1.33 -18.64 6.11
N LYS A 48 -1.64 -17.44 5.59
CA LYS A 48 -2.62 -16.54 6.20
C LYS A 48 -3.98 -16.61 5.47
N PRO A 49 -5.09 -16.43 6.20
CA PRO A 49 -6.42 -16.30 5.59
C PRO A 49 -6.50 -15.17 4.56
N ASN A 50 -7.51 -15.23 3.70
CA ASN A 50 -7.73 -14.19 2.69
C ASN A 50 -8.07 -12.85 3.36
N GLY A 51 -7.49 -11.76 2.87
CA GLY A 51 -7.73 -10.40 3.36
C GLY A 51 -7.38 -10.15 4.84
N SER A 52 -6.65 -11.03 5.51
CA SER A 52 -6.37 -10.92 6.95
C SER A 52 -5.07 -10.20 7.30
N VAL A 53 -4.23 -9.89 6.30
CA VAL A 53 -2.90 -9.29 6.48
C VAL A 53 -2.94 -7.80 6.19
N VAL A 54 -2.42 -7.02 7.13
CA VAL A 54 -2.10 -5.60 6.96
C VAL A 54 -0.67 -5.49 6.43
N TYR A 55 -0.53 -4.99 5.21
CA TYR A 55 0.78 -4.65 4.65
C TYR A 55 1.15 -3.21 5.06
N VAL A 56 2.37 -2.99 5.54
CA VAL A 56 2.84 -1.67 5.99
C VAL A 56 4.15 -1.34 5.29
N SER A 57 4.21 -0.20 4.59
CA SER A 57 5.43 0.29 3.93
C SER A 57 5.39 1.80 3.74
N PHE A 58 6.46 2.48 4.19
CA PHE A 58 6.66 3.91 4.02
C PHE A 58 7.61 4.25 2.86
N GLY A 59 7.73 3.32 1.90
CA GLY A 59 8.53 3.52 0.70
C GLY A 59 10.04 3.39 0.92
N SER A 60 10.82 3.76 -0.08
CA SER A 60 12.28 3.64 -0.09
C SER A 60 13.01 4.82 0.58
N LEU A 61 12.34 5.98 0.71
CA LEU A 61 12.98 7.24 1.09
C LEU A 61 12.47 7.86 2.40
N ALA A 62 11.21 7.63 2.79
CA ALA A 62 10.69 8.30 3.98
C ALA A 62 11.37 7.79 5.25
N GLU A 63 11.79 8.71 6.11
CA GLU A 63 12.28 8.43 7.45
C GLU A 63 11.13 8.61 8.43
N VAL A 64 10.87 7.59 9.25
CA VAL A 64 9.81 7.64 10.26
C VAL A 64 10.47 8.00 11.59
N GLY A 65 9.92 8.99 12.30
CA GLY A 65 10.41 9.38 13.62
C GLY A 65 10.21 8.28 14.67
N VAL A 66 11.04 8.27 15.72
CA VAL A 66 10.99 7.24 16.79
C VAL A 66 9.60 7.18 17.45
N GLU A 67 9.01 8.33 17.77
CA GLU A 67 7.65 8.39 18.33
C GLU A 67 6.62 7.76 17.37
N GLN A 68 6.64 8.14 16.10
CA GLN A 68 5.70 7.61 15.11
C GLN A 68 5.90 6.10 14.87
N MET A 69 7.15 5.62 14.87
CA MET A 69 7.48 4.20 14.78
C MET A 69 6.87 3.40 15.94
N ALA A 70 6.96 3.94 17.15
CA ALA A 70 6.33 3.33 18.32
C ALA A 70 4.79 3.31 18.21
N GLU A 71 4.17 4.41 17.78
CA GLU A 71 2.71 4.46 17.60
C GLU A 71 2.22 3.46 16.53
N ILE A 72 2.96 3.29 15.42
CA ILE A 72 2.66 2.27 14.40
C ILE A 72 2.76 0.87 15.00
N ALA A 73 3.85 0.57 15.71
CA ALA A 73 4.07 -0.72 16.35
C ALA A 73 2.95 -1.09 17.32
N TRP A 74 2.59 -0.18 18.23
CA TRP A 74 1.53 -0.40 19.21
C TRP A 74 0.14 -0.42 18.58
N GLY A 75 -0.08 0.37 17.53
CA GLY A 75 -1.32 0.35 16.74
C GLY A 75 -1.54 -1.01 16.09
N LEU A 76 -0.50 -1.57 15.45
CA LEU A 76 -0.55 -2.90 14.84
C LEU A 76 -0.87 -3.99 15.86
N ILE A 77 -0.18 -3.99 17.02
CA ILE A 77 -0.50 -4.93 18.12
C ILE A 77 -1.97 -4.78 18.54
N GLY A 78 -2.44 -3.54 18.69
CA GLY A 78 -3.80 -3.24 19.11
C GLY A 78 -4.89 -3.72 18.16
N THR A 79 -4.60 -3.91 16.87
CA THR A 79 -5.54 -4.47 15.87
C THR A 79 -5.73 -5.97 16.01
N ASN A 80 -4.77 -6.68 16.61
CA ASN A 80 -4.72 -8.13 16.66
C ASN A 80 -4.68 -8.83 15.27
N ALA A 81 -4.48 -8.07 14.18
CA ALA A 81 -4.39 -8.57 12.82
C ALA A 81 -3.01 -9.18 12.52
N TYR A 82 -2.93 -9.97 11.44
CA TYR A 82 -1.64 -10.33 10.87
C TYR A 82 -1.04 -9.12 10.17
N PHE A 83 0.28 -8.92 10.23
CA PHE A 83 0.91 -7.83 9.49
C PHE A 83 2.24 -8.23 8.85
N LEU A 84 2.51 -7.65 7.68
CA LEU A 84 3.82 -7.65 7.05
C LEU A 84 4.31 -6.21 7.00
N TRP A 85 5.39 -5.90 7.73
CA TRP A 85 5.92 -4.55 7.82
C TRP A 85 7.32 -4.47 7.25
N VAL A 86 7.48 -3.62 6.23
CA VAL A 86 8.79 -3.23 5.71
C VAL A 86 9.41 -2.17 6.60
N VAL A 87 10.50 -2.53 7.30
CA VAL A 87 11.31 -1.63 8.13
C VAL A 87 12.73 -1.68 7.59
N ARG A 88 13.15 -0.64 6.88
CA ARG A 88 14.50 -0.57 6.29
C ARG A 88 15.56 -0.61 7.38
N GLU A 89 16.75 -1.10 7.05
CA GLU A 89 17.84 -1.26 8.02
C GLU A 89 18.16 -0.01 8.87
N PRO A 90 18.23 1.22 8.31
CA PRO A 90 18.45 2.43 9.11
C PRO A 90 17.31 2.77 10.08
N GLU A 91 16.10 2.26 9.82
CA GLU A 91 14.91 2.50 10.62
C GLU A 91 14.72 1.45 11.72
N GLU A 92 15.36 0.28 11.61
CA GLU A 92 15.21 -0.81 12.58
C GLU A 92 15.53 -0.42 14.04
N PRO A 93 16.56 0.39 14.35
CA PRO A 93 16.84 0.82 15.73
C PRO A 93 15.74 1.65 16.38
N LYS A 94 14.78 2.18 15.58
CA LYS A 94 13.67 2.99 16.07
C LYS A 94 12.47 2.15 16.53
N LEU A 95 12.48 0.84 16.26
CA LEU A 95 11.42 -0.06 16.71
C LEU A 95 11.43 -0.15 18.25
N PRO A 96 10.25 -0.28 18.90
CA PRO A 96 10.22 -0.50 20.34
C PRO A 96 10.98 -1.76 20.74
N ASP A 97 11.55 -1.72 21.94
CA ASP A 97 12.25 -2.87 22.52
C ASP A 97 11.36 -4.11 22.54
N ASN A 98 11.96 -5.26 22.22
CA ASN A 98 11.29 -6.57 22.16
C ASN A 98 10.12 -6.69 21.17
N PHE A 99 9.81 -5.66 20.36
CA PHE A 99 8.67 -5.68 19.43
C PHE A 99 8.68 -6.90 18.50
N LYS A 100 9.83 -7.17 17.85
CA LYS A 100 10.01 -8.33 16.96
C LYS A 100 9.70 -9.66 17.65
N HIS A 101 10.09 -9.81 18.92
CA HIS A 101 9.85 -11.02 19.70
C HIS A 101 8.36 -11.15 20.07
N MET A 102 7.75 -10.07 20.55
CA MET A 102 6.33 -10.02 20.93
C MET A 102 5.39 -10.34 19.78
N THR A 103 5.77 -9.98 18.54
CA THR A 103 4.90 -10.13 17.38
C THR A 103 5.24 -11.33 16.50
N ARG A 104 6.17 -12.21 16.90
CA ARG A 104 6.68 -13.30 16.02
C ARG A 104 5.61 -14.21 15.42
N GLU A 105 4.46 -14.36 16.09
CA GLU A 105 3.35 -15.22 15.64
C GLU A 105 2.43 -14.53 14.63
N LYS A 106 2.32 -13.19 14.69
CA LYS A 106 1.36 -12.40 13.90
C LYS A 106 2.00 -11.43 12.92
N GLY A 107 3.25 -11.05 13.15
CA GLY A 107 3.99 -10.06 12.39
C GLY A 107 5.18 -10.67 11.68
N LEU A 108 5.34 -10.33 10.40
CA LEU A 108 6.58 -10.52 9.66
C LEU A 108 7.20 -9.13 9.41
N ILE A 109 8.39 -8.90 9.96
CA ILE A 109 9.16 -7.67 9.74
C ILE A 109 10.33 -8.00 8.81
N VAL A 110 10.44 -7.27 7.70
CA VAL A 110 11.50 -7.46 6.71
C VAL A 110 12.10 -6.12 6.31
N ARG A 111 13.36 -6.12 5.88
CA ARG A 111 14.04 -4.91 5.38
C ARG A 111 13.49 -4.42 4.04
N TRP A 112 13.09 -5.35 3.19
CA TRP A 112 12.51 -5.09 1.89
C TRP A 112 11.67 -6.28 1.41
N CYS A 113 10.65 -6.01 0.59
CA CYS A 113 9.73 -7.02 0.07
C CYS A 113 9.41 -6.81 -1.42
N PRO A 114 8.96 -7.84 -2.15
CA PRO A 114 8.45 -7.69 -3.52
C PRO A 114 7.06 -7.04 -3.48
N GLN A 115 6.98 -5.70 -3.37
CA GLN A 115 5.73 -4.96 -3.09
C GLN A 115 4.58 -5.33 -4.03
N LEU A 116 4.82 -5.47 -5.34
CA LEU A 116 3.79 -5.90 -6.31
C LEU A 116 3.25 -7.31 -6.02
N GLU A 117 4.11 -8.26 -5.66
CA GLU A 117 3.70 -9.62 -5.31
C GLU A 117 2.93 -9.64 -3.97
N VAL A 118 3.39 -8.85 -2.99
CA VAL A 118 2.73 -8.70 -1.69
C VAL A 118 1.32 -8.11 -1.89
N LEU A 119 1.20 -6.99 -2.59
CA LEU A 119 -0.10 -6.33 -2.85
C LEU A 119 -1.05 -7.20 -3.69
N LYS A 120 -0.53 -8.03 -4.60
CA LYS A 120 -1.35 -8.99 -5.36
C LYS A 120 -1.81 -10.18 -4.51
N HIS A 121 -1.15 -10.46 -3.39
CA HIS A 121 -1.37 -11.68 -2.63
C HIS A 121 -2.75 -11.69 -1.95
N ARG A 122 -3.49 -12.81 -2.07
CA ARG A 122 -4.87 -12.95 -1.57
C ARG A 122 -5.06 -12.66 -0.08
N SER A 123 -4.01 -12.84 0.72
CA SER A 123 -4.07 -12.61 2.16
C SER A 123 -3.93 -11.14 2.56
N VAL A 124 -3.44 -10.27 1.67
CA VAL A 124 -3.36 -8.83 1.96
C VAL A 124 -4.75 -8.21 1.82
N GLY A 125 -5.25 -7.62 2.91
CA GLY A 125 -6.56 -6.95 2.96
C GLY A 125 -6.49 -5.44 3.08
N CYS A 126 -5.35 -4.90 3.50
CA CYS A 126 -5.16 -3.48 3.76
C CYS A 126 -3.69 -3.08 3.55
N PHE A 127 -3.44 -1.91 2.96
CA PHE A 127 -2.12 -1.33 2.80
C PHE A 127 -1.98 -0.01 3.56
N VAL A 128 -1.20 0.00 4.64
CA VAL A 128 -0.77 1.21 5.34
C VAL A 128 0.42 1.82 4.59
N SER A 129 0.23 3.02 4.05
CA SER A 129 1.16 3.61 3.09
C SER A 129 1.44 5.08 3.33
N HIS A 130 2.68 5.48 3.08
CA HIS A 130 3.09 6.87 2.93
C HIS A 130 2.44 7.61 1.74
N CYS A 131 1.68 6.94 0.89
CA CYS A 131 0.97 7.55 -0.25
C CYS A 131 1.89 8.20 -1.31
N GLY A 132 3.12 7.71 -1.47
CA GLY A 132 3.91 8.02 -2.66
C GLY A 132 3.19 7.56 -3.93
N TYR A 133 3.25 8.36 -5.00
CA TYR A 133 2.38 8.17 -6.18
C TYR A 133 2.47 6.77 -6.79
N ASN A 134 3.68 6.19 -6.88
CA ASN A 134 3.86 4.81 -7.37
C ASN A 134 3.11 3.79 -6.49
N SER A 135 3.28 3.85 -5.17
CA SER A 135 2.58 2.95 -4.23
C SER A 135 1.06 3.11 -4.28
N VAL A 136 0.57 4.33 -4.52
CA VAL A 136 -0.86 4.61 -4.70
C VAL A 136 -1.37 3.96 -5.99
N LEU A 137 -0.65 4.14 -7.10
CA LEU A 137 -1.02 3.50 -8.38
C LEU A 137 -1.01 1.98 -8.26
N GLU A 138 -0.01 1.39 -7.59
CA GLU A 138 0.05 -0.05 -7.36
C GLU A 138 -1.15 -0.56 -6.55
N ALA A 139 -1.48 0.09 -5.43
CA ALA A 139 -2.63 -0.27 -4.61
C ALA A 139 -3.94 -0.16 -5.42
N LEU A 140 -4.10 0.94 -6.17
CA LEU A 140 -5.25 1.19 -7.03
C LEU A 140 -5.38 0.14 -8.14
N GLY A 141 -4.29 -0.15 -8.86
CA GLY A 141 -4.23 -1.11 -9.95
C GLY A 141 -4.34 -2.57 -9.50
N LEU A 142 -3.98 -2.88 -8.26
CA LEU A 142 -4.10 -4.22 -7.69
C LEU A 142 -5.38 -4.43 -6.89
N GLY A 143 -6.10 -3.35 -6.58
CA GLY A 143 -7.39 -3.35 -5.89
C GLY A 143 -7.26 -3.53 -4.38
N VAL A 144 -6.22 -2.96 -3.78
CA VAL A 144 -5.92 -3.07 -2.35
C VAL A 144 -6.37 -1.79 -1.63
N PRO A 145 -7.29 -1.87 -0.65
CA PRO A 145 -7.64 -0.75 0.22
C PRO A 145 -6.45 -0.15 0.97
N MET A 146 -6.50 1.16 1.25
CA MET A 146 -5.38 1.88 1.86
C MET A 146 -5.71 2.57 3.18
N VAL A 147 -4.81 2.50 4.16
CA VAL A 147 -4.71 3.52 5.22
C VAL A 147 -3.63 4.50 4.80
N ALA A 148 -4.04 5.74 4.54
CA ALA A 148 -3.16 6.80 4.09
C ALA A 148 -2.47 7.49 5.28
N MET A 149 -1.15 7.40 5.33
CA MET A 149 -0.26 8.04 6.32
C MET A 149 0.83 8.87 5.62
N PRO A 150 0.48 9.98 4.94
CA PRO A 150 1.43 10.77 4.16
C PRO A 150 2.55 11.35 5.02
N GLN A 151 3.76 11.47 4.45
CA GLN A 151 4.96 11.95 5.14
C GLN A 151 5.43 13.31 4.57
N TRP A 152 5.58 13.46 3.25
CA TRP A 152 6.11 14.68 2.63
C TRP A 152 5.74 14.83 1.14
N ALA A 153 6.08 15.96 0.53
CA ALA A 153 5.87 16.27 -0.90
C ALA A 153 4.39 16.14 -1.34
N ASP A 154 4.13 15.41 -2.41
CA ASP A 154 2.80 15.19 -3.01
C ASP A 154 1.92 14.21 -2.23
N GLN A 155 2.48 13.52 -1.23
CA GLN A 155 1.81 12.43 -0.51
C GLN A 155 0.53 12.88 0.18
N ALA A 156 0.47 14.10 0.72
CA ALA A 156 -0.74 14.64 1.34
C ALA A 156 -1.87 14.84 0.32
N THR A 157 -1.53 15.28 -0.89
CA THR A 157 -2.48 15.41 -2.02
C THR A 157 -2.95 14.05 -2.49
N ASN A 158 -2.04 13.08 -2.58
CA ASN A 158 -2.37 11.70 -2.94
C ASN A 158 -3.29 11.06 -1.89
N ALA A 159 -3.03 11.28 -0.59
CA ALA A 159 -3.87 10.81 0.51
C ALA A 159 -5.29 11.39 0.43
N LYS A 160 -5.43 12.68 0.09
CA LYS A 160 -6.74 13.32 -0.15
C LYS A 160 -7.49 12.64 -1.31
N HIS A 161 -6.80 12.26 -2.38
CA HIS A 161 -7.43 11.54 -3.49
C HIS A 161 -7.83 10.12 -3.11
N VAL A 162 -6.98 9.40 -2.36
CA VAL A 162 -7.28 8.07 -1.83
C VAL A 162 -8.56 8.06 -1.01
N GLU A 163 -8.74 9.04 -0.12
CA GLU A 163 -9.89 9.14 0.77
C GLU A 163 -11.15 9.70 0.08
N ASP A 164 -11.06 10.86 -0.56
CA ASP A 164 -12.27 11.61 -0.95
C ASP A 164 -12.68 11.44 -2.41
N VAL A 165 -11.71 11.21 -3.29
CA VAL A 165 -11.92 11.20 -4.75
C VAL A 165 -12.11 9.77 -5.25
N TRP A 166 -11.11 8.92 -5.04
CA TRP A 166 -11.16 7.52 -5.45
C TRP A 166 -11.88 6.65 -4.44
N ARG A 167 -11.90 7.07 -3.16
CA ARG A 167 -12.58 6.40 -2.05
C ARG A 167 -12.14 4.94 -1.89
N ILE A 168 -10.83 4.71 -2.00
CA ILE A 168 -10.18 3.40 -1.87
C ILE A 168 -9.48 3.26 -0.51
N GLY A 169 -9.69 4.17 0.42
CA GLY A 169 -9.03 4.17 1.70
C GLY A 169 -9.55 5.23 2.66
N VAL A 170 -8.91 5.29 3.82
CA VAL A 170 -9.13 6.33 4.85
C VAL A 170 -7.81 6.98 5.20
N ARG A 171 -7.83 8.26 5.60
CA ARG A 171 -6.62 8.95 6.06
C ARG A 171 -6.49 8.87 7.57
N ALA A 172 -5.33 8.44 8.04
CA ALA A 172 -5.02 8.49 9.46
C ALA A 172 -4.63 9.91 9.85
N LEU A 173 -5.43 10.54 10.70
CA LEU A 173 -5.23 11.91 11.13
C LEU A 173 -4.14 11.99 12.22
N VAL A 174 -3.33 13.04 12.12
CA VAL A 174 -2.33 13.38 13.13
C VAL A 174 -2.98 14.12 14.29
N ASP A 175 -2.39 14.02 15.47
CA ASP A 175 -2.71 14.87 16.60
C ASP A 175 -2.08 16.27 16.47
N GLU A 176 -2.24 17.09 17.50
CA GLU A 176 -1.69 18.45 17.57
C GLU A 176 -0.15 18.50 17.45
N LYS A 177 0.55 17.39 17.72
CA LYS A 177 2.00 17.26 17.60
C LYS A 177 2.43 16.71 16.24
N GLY A 178 1.51 16.51 15.31
CA GLY A 178 1.81 15.95 14.00
C GLY A 178 2.03 14.43 14.01
N THR A 179 1.64 13.72 15.07
CA THR A 179 1.80 12.27 15.21
C THR A 179 0.47 11.54 15.01
N VAL A 180 0.44 10.51 14.17
CA VAL A 180 -0.71 9.60 14.10
C VAL A 180 -0.64 8.63 15.28
N ARG A 181 -1.58 8.76 16.22
CA ARG A 181 -1.65 7.94 17.44
C ARG A 181 -2.08 6.50 17.14
N ARG A 182 -1.61 5.56 17.96
CA ARG A 182 -1.87 4.11 17.84
C ARG A 182 -3.36 3.77 17.80
N GLU A 183 -4.19 4.53 18.52
CA GLU A 183 -5.65 4.39 18.51
C GLU A 183 -6.21 4.72 17.13
N THR A 184 -5.76 5.83 16.53
CA THR A 184 -6.13 6.23 15.17
C THR A 184 -5.68 5.18 14.15
N ILE A 185 -4.44 4.69 14.25
CA ILE A 185 -3.92 3.63 13.37
C ILE A 185 -4.78 2.38 13.46
N LYS A 186 -5.07 1.93 14.69
CA LYS A 186 -5.94 0.79 14.94
C LYS A 186 -7.34 0.98 14.36
N GLN A 187 -7.95 2.15 14.58
CA GLN A 187 -9.28 2.48 14.07
C GLN A 187 -9.32 2.45 12.53
N CYS A 188 -8.38 3.13 11.87
CA CYS A 188 -8.31 3.16 10.41
C CYS A 188 -8.10 1.77 9.81
N ILE A 189 -7.22 0.95 10.40
CA ILE A 189 -7.01 -0.43 9.96
C ILE A 189 -8.30 -1.24 10.14
N ASN A 190 -8.90 -1.20 11.32
CA ASN A 190 -10.12 -1.93 11.64
C ASN A 190 -11.29 -1.56 10.73
N GLU A 191 -11.44 -0.27 10.39
CA GLU A 191 -12.47 0.21 9.47
C GLU A 191 -12.37 -0.44 8.07
N ILE A 192 -11.16 -0.76 7.63
CA ILE A 192 -10.93 -1.44 6.34
C ILE A 192 -11.10 -2.96 6.46
N ILE A 193 -10.51 -3.59 7.48
CA ILE A 193 -10.45 -5.05 7.56
C ILE A 193 -11.74 -5.68 8.10
N MET A 194 -12.49 -4.98 8.96
CA MET A 194 -13.76 -5.48 9.51
C MET A 194 -14.91 -5.34 8.50
N GLU A 195 -15.94 -6.15 8.65
CA GLU A 195 -17.13 -6.18 7.78
C GLU A 195 -18.12 -5.05 8.15
N GLY A 196 -17.67 -3.80 8.03
CA GLY A 196 -18.50 -2.61 8.17
C GLY A 196 -18.95 -2.04 6.83
N GLU A 197 -20.00 -1.21 6.83
CA GLU A 197 -20.54 -0.57 5.61
C GLU A 197 -19.46 0.23 4.85
N ARG A 198 -18.74 1.13 5.54
CA ARG A 198 -17.68 1.94 4.95
C ARG A 198 -16.51 1.09 4.43
N GLY A 199 -16.08 0.08 5.18
CA GLY A 199 -15.04 -0.87 4.74
C GLY A 199 -15.44 -1.63 3.48
N ASN A 200 -16.71 -2.05 3.38
CA ASN A 200 -17.24 -2.72 2.19
C ASN A 200 -17.33 -1.78 0.98
N GLU A 201 -17.70 -0.51 1.17
CA GLU A 201 -17.67 0.50 0.11
C GLU A 201 -16.24 0.72 -0.40
N ILE A 202 -15.28 0.87 0.51
CA ILE A 202 -13.86 1.03 0.17
C ILE A 202 -13.37 -0.16 -0.67
N LYS A 203 -13.63 -1.40 -0.23
CA LYS A 203 -13.24 -2.62 -0.97
C LYS A 203 -13.87 -2.64 -2.36
N LYS A 204 -15.16 -2.30 -2.49
CA LYS A 204 -15.87 -2.22 -3.78
C LYS A 204 -15.21 -1.18 -4.71
N ASN A 205 -14.86 -0.02 -4.19
CA ASN A 205 -14.19 1.03 -4.95
C ASN A 205 -12.78 0.60 -5.39
N SER A 206 -12.00 -0.06 -4.53
CA SER A 206 -10.68 -0.58 -4.89
C SER A 206 -10.76 -1.56 -6.07
N ILE A 207 -11.75 -2.46 -6.07
CA ILE A 207 -11.98 -3.38 -7.20
C ILE A 207 -12.42 -2.64 -8.46
N LYS A 208 -13.30 -1.63 -8.33
CA LYS A 208 -13.71 -0.79 -9.47
C LYS A 208 -12.50 -0.13 -10.12
N TRP A 209 -11.61 0.48 -9.33
CA TRP A 209 -10.44 1.18 -9.86
C TRP A 209 -9.40 0.24 -10.48
N LYS A 210 -9.19 -0.94 -9.89
CA LYS A 210 -8.40 -2.01 -10.51
C LYS A 210 -8.89 -2.34 -11.91
N ASN A 211 -10.19 -2.54 -12.07
CA ASN A 211 -10.77 -2.89 -13.38
C ASN A 211 -10.63 -1.74 -14.40
N LEU A 212 -10.73 -0.48 -13.94
CA LEU A 212 -10.49 0.68 -14.78
C LEU A 212 -9.01 0.81 -15.20
N ALA A 213 -8.08 0.53 -14.28
CA ALA A 213 -6.65 0.53 -14.58
C ALA A 213 -6.29 -0.54 -15.64
N ILE A 214 -6.84 -1.75 -15.51
CA ILE A 214 -6.70 -2.81 -16.53
C ILE A 214 -7.26 -2.32 -17.87
N LYS A 215 -8.50 -1.79 -17.89
CA LYS A 215 -9.14 -1.31 -19.11
C LYS A 215 -8.38 -0.17 -19.79
N ALA A 216 -7.73 0.71 -19.02
CA ALA A 216 -6.96 1.82 -19.57
C ALA A 216 -5.69 1.34 -20.30
N ALA A 217 -5.03 0.32 -19.76
CA ALA A 217 -3.78 -0.25 -20.30
C ALA A 217 -4.00 -1.34 -21.37
N ASP A 218 -5.17 -2.00 -21.37
CA ASP A 218 -5.50 -3.04 -22.35
C ASP A 218 -5.70 -2.47 -23.77
N HIS A 219 -5.69 -3.35 -24.78
CA HIS A 219 -5.79 -2.98 -26.19
C HIS A 219 -7.03 -2.12 -26.49
N GLY A 220 -6.82 -0.96 -27.11
CA GLY A 220 -7.86 0.04 -27.38
C GLY A 220 -8.29 0.86 -26.16
N GLY A 221 -7.63 0.67 -25.02
CA GLY A 221 -7.76 1.47 -23.81
C GLY A 221 -7.28 2.91 -23.99
N SER A 222 -7.60 3.78 -23.05
CA SER A 222 -7.25 5.20 -23.14
C SER A 222 -5.74 5.43 -23.11
N SER A 223 -4.99 4.63 -22.35
CA SER A 223 -3.54 4.78 -22.24
C SER A 223 -2.82 4.13 -23.40
N ASP A 224 -3.29 2.96 -23.85
CA ASP A 224 -2.83 2.29 -25.07
C ASP A 224 -2.93 3.23 -26.29
N LYS A 225 -4.11 3.84 -26.50
CA LYS A 225 -4.33 4.81 -27.59
C LYS A 225 -3.50 6.10 -27.52
N ASN A 226 -3.00 6.46 -26.34
CA ASN A 226 -2.13 7.63 -26.19
C ASN A 226 -0.65 7.27 -26.38
N ILE A 227 -0.30 5.97 -26.33
CA ILE A 227 1.03 5.45 -26.62
C ILE A 227 1.19 5.22 -28.13
N ASP A 228 0.14 4.76 -28.80
CA ASP A 228 0.04 4.65 -30.27
C ASP A 228 0.17 6.01 -30.98
#